data_AF-A0A9D4EFR5-F1
#
_entry.id   AF-A0A9D4EFR5-F1
#
_cell.length_a   1.000
_cell.length_b   1.000
_cell.length_c   1.000
_cell.angle_alpha   90.00
_cell.angle_beta   90.00
_cell.angle_gamma   90.00
#
_symmetry.space_group_name_H-M   'P 1'
#
loop_
_entity.id
_entity.type
_entity.pdbx_description
1 polymer ?
#
loop_
_entity_poly.entity_id
_entity_poly.type
_entity_poly.pdbx_seq_one_letter_code
_entity_poly.pdbx_strand_id
1 'polypeptide(L)'
;PDEVKYQRKYLQSDTHQKVTTAKAPVVGEFGTAAIPDPCKNIFKRFLTYFSARDMTDNTSVNIIPFNNKLFAVTETKYWNQIDPETLDRIEKLDLKELTTVDLATAHAHIDTDGTVYNVGHVFTKGLPTVVTRMPRKADLQAVGSKLDATQNVVALVPSSYWTHVHYFHSFGMTENYIIIIQQPLLMDIKTAALGYSAADALKFHPDMKTRFCMIHKQTGEQLNKHMVYEADGFLTFHTANAYEENGNIVMDLVWHKDAGIIDAFYLKNLSSEKVEETFKKIDNSVLKRLVFPINLSGQPKNDESSSSVPFHVSLKDGKVYCKAETICDVGLEFPQWNYAGYNGRKYRYVYGVGIHKGDRMNTSVMKINVDNKTYEEWREAGCYVSEPVFIADPRGTAEDHGVLLVAVNKVHMDDSRSCFLLVLDATNMTSLAKVKFEGLDDFPRDFHGLFKSEIGKPNELYDEVMRV
;
A
#
# COMPACT_ATOMS: atom_id res chain seq x y z
N PRO A 1 27.27 -21.11 -11.63
CA PRO A 1 27.68 -19.71 -11.35
C PRO A 1 26.47 -18.93 -10.89
N ASP A 2 26.61 -18.23 -9.76
CA ASP A 2 25.56 -17.37 -9.24
C ASP A 2 25.48 -16.13 -10.13
N GLU A 3 24.57 -16.15 -11.10
CA GLU A 3 24.36 -15.08 -12.08
C GLU A 3 23.09 -14.31 -11.72
N VAL A 4 23.17 -12.97 -11.68
CA VAL A 4 22.02 -12.08 -11.49
C VAL A 4 21.81 -11.28 -12.76
N LYS A 5 20.60 -11.31 -13.31
CA LYS A 5 20.21 -10.59 -14.53
C LYS A 5 19.22 -9.49 -14.20
N TYR A 6 19.23 -8.44 -15.02
CA TYR A 6 18.26 -7.36 -14.93
C TYR A 6 17.55 -7.17 -16.27
N GLN A 7 16.23 -6.98 -16.21
CA GLN A 7 15.40 -6.67 -17.36
C GLN A 7 14.32 -5.66 -16.95
N ARG A 8 13.94 -4.77 -17.87
CA ARG A 8 12.81 -3.84 -17.71
C ARG A 8 12.03 -3.72 -19.01
N LYS A 9 10.71 -3.54 -18.90
CA LYS A 9 9.82 -3.33 -20.04
C LYS A 9 8.68 -2.39 -19.66
N TYR A 10 8.34 -1.45 -20.53
CA TYR A 10 7.10 -0.69 -20.36
C TYR A 10 5.90 -1.62 -20.52
N LEU A 11 5.03 -1.63 -19.51
CA LEU A 11 3.78 -2.35 -19.58
C LEU A 11 2.90 -1.75 -20.70
N GLN A 12 2.52 -2.57 -21.68
CA GLN A 12 1.71 -2.15 -22.81
C GLN A 12 0.21 -2.07 -22.44
N SER A 13 -0.14 -1.29 -21.42
CA SER A 13 -1.52 -1.05 -20.99
C SER A 13 -2.33 -0.29 -22.05
N ASP A 14 -3.66 -0.29 -21.95
CA ASP A 14 -4.50 0.44 -22.89
C ASP A 14 -4.23 1.95 -22.79
N THR A 15 -3.95 2.43 -21.58
CA THR A 15 -3.54 3.81 -21.31
C THR A 15 -2.24 4.15 -22.00
N HIS A 16 -1.19 3.32 -21.84
CA HIS A 16 0.09 3.51 -22.52
C HIS A 16 -0.11 3.61 -24.03
N GLN A 17 -0.85 2.66 -24.63
CA GLN A 17 -1.13 2.66 -26.06
C GLN A 17 -1.88 3.93 -26.52
N LYS A 18 -2.91 4.36 -25.78
CA LYS A 18 -3.69 5.57 -26.08
C LYS A 18 -2.81 6.83 -26.04
N VAL A 19 -2.03 7.03 -24.98
CA VAL A 19 -1.20 8.24 -24.81
C VAL A 19 -0.02 8.28 -25.77
N THR A 20 0.61 7.13 -26.07
CA THR A 20 1.69 7.04 -27.06
C THR A 20 1.16 7.30 -28.47
N THR A 21 -0.01 6.77 -28.82
CA THR A 21 -0.64 6.99 -30.14
C THR A 21 -1.06 8.45 -30.30
N ALA A 22 -1.69 9.04 -29.29
CA ALA A 22 -2.15 10.43 -29.32
C ALA A 22 -1.01 11.45 -29.16
N LYS A 23 0.15 11.04 -28.62
CA LYS A 23 1.25 11.92 -28.18
C LYS A 23 0.78 13.04 -27.24
N ALA A 24 -0.22 12.73 -26.42
CA ALA A 24 -0.88 13.65 -25.50
C ALA A 24 -1.51 12.87 -24.33
N PRO A 25 -1.65 13.48 -23.14
CA PRO A 25 -2.33 12.86 -22.00
C PRO A 25 -3.85 12.82 -22.24
N VAL A 26 -4.31 11.84 -23.02
CA VAL A 26 -5.73 11.65 -23.37
C VAL A 26 -6.51 10.76 -22.39
N VAL A 27 -5.81 10.22 -21.38
CA VAL A 27 -6.36 9.47 -20.25
C VAL A 27 -5.99 10.22 -18.97
N GLY A 28 -6.93 10.32 -18.03
CA GLY A 28 -6.69 11.01 -16.76
C GLY A 28 -5.85 10.15 -15.83
N GLU A 29 -4.76 10.72 -15.31
CA GLU A 29 -3.87 10.12 -14.33
C GLU A 29 -4.03 10.82 -12.96
N PHE A 30 -3.41 10.26 -11.92
CA PHE A 30 -3.56 10.75 -10.54
C PHE A 30 -3.41 12.28 -10.42
N GLY A 31 -2.30 12.84 -10.90
CA GLY A 31 -2.01 14.28 -10.86
C GLY A 31 -2.11 14.98 -12.21
N THR A 32 -2.77 14.39 -13.22
CA THR A 32 -2.84 14.98 -14.57
C THR A 32 -4.21 14.71 -15.20
N ALA A 33 -4.99 15.76 -15.40
CA ALA A 33 -6.27 15.67 -16.09
C ALA A 33 -6.08 15.31 -17.58
N ALA A 34 -7.02 14.54 -18.13
CA ALA A 34 -7.02 14.23 -19.55
C ALA A 34 -7.29 15.49 -20.38
N ILE A 35 -6.54 15.66 -21.48
CA ILE A 35 -6.87 16.65 -22.50
C ILE A 35 -8.13 16.16 -23.24
N PRO A 36 -9.23 16.94 -23.26
CA PRO A 36 -10.45 16.52 -23.91
C PRO A 36 -10.25 16.35 -25.42
N ASP A 37 -10.77 15.26 -25.97
CA ASP A 37 -10.87 15.08 -27.41
C ASP A 37 -11.77 16.18 -28.02
N PRO A 38 -11.24 17.07 -28.87
CA PRO A 38 -12.00 18.18 -29.45
C PRO A 38 -13.17 17.70 -30.34
N CYS A 39 -13.18 16.43 -30.77
CA CYS A 39 -14.25 15.84 -31.57
C CYS A 39 -15.43 15.30 -30.75
N LYS A 40 -15.36 15.30 -29.40
CA LYS A 40 -16.46 14.85 -28.52
C LYS A 40 -17.30 16.03 -28.01
N ASN A 41 -18.59 16.07 -28.38
CA ASN A 41 -19.56 17.06 -27.86
C ASN A 41 -19.73 16.99 -26.32
N ILE A 42 -20.03 18.12 -25.69
CA ILE A 42 -20.19 18.30 -24.22
C ILE A 42 -21.15 17.27 -23.60
N PHE A 43 -22.28 16.96 -24.24
CA PHE A 43 -23.23 15.95 -23.77
C PHE A 43 -22.69 14.51 -23.82
N LYS A 44 -21.89 14.17 -24.85
CA LYS A 44 -21.19 12.89 -24.90
C LYS A 44 -20.12 12.82 -23.81
N ARG A 45 -19.44 13.93 -23.51
CA ARG A 45 -18.40 14.04 -22.46
C ARG A 45 -18.97 13.70 -21.06
N PHE A 46 -20.13 14.25 -20.70
CA PHE A 46 -20.81 13.94 -19.43
C PHE A 46 -21.20 12.46 -19.32
N LEU A 47 -21.77 11.87 -20.38
CA LEU A 47 -22.14 10.45 -20.42
C LEU A 47 -20.93 9.48 -20.44
N THR A 48 -19.80 9.84 -21.05
CA THR A 48 -18.54 9.06 -20.94
C THR A 48 -17.92 9.10 -19.55
N TYR A 49 -18.21 10.12 -18.73
CA TYR A 49 -17.65 10.23 -17.38
C TYR A 49 -18.44 9.42 -16.35
N PHE A 50 -19.77 9.34 -16.51
CA PHE A 50 -20.65 8.49 -15.69
C PHE A 50 -20.72 7.04 -16.16
N SER A 51 -20.19 6.71 -17.35
CA SER A 51 -19.88 5.34 -17.71
C SER A 51 -18.44 5.06 -17.28
N ALA A 52 -18.22 4.04 -16.45
CA ALA A 52 -16.93 3.61 -15.91
C ALA A 52 -15.91 3.12 -16.97
N ARG A 53 -15.78 3.81 -18.10
CA ARG A 53 -15.14 3.32 -19.33
C ARG A 53 -13.76 3.90 -19.66
N ASP A 54 -13.24 4.88 -18.93
CA ASP A 54 -11.88 5.40 -19.19
C ASP A 54 -11.10 5.72 -17.90
N MET A 55 -11.22 4.88 -16.86
CA MET A 55 -10.25 4.89 -15.76
C MET A 55 -8.90 4.37 -16.26
N THR A 56 -7.81 4.93 -15.75
CA THR A 56 -6.46 4.48 -16.12
C THR A 56 -6.21 3.02 -15.71
N ASP A 57 -5.52 2.31 -16.59
CA ASP A 57 -4.90 1.01 -16.33
C ASP A 57 -3.37 1.12 -16.33
N ASN A 58 -2.85 2.32 -16.07
CA ASN A 58 -1.46 2.59 -15.71
C ASN A 58 -1.14 1.99 -14.34
N THR A 59 -0.82 0.69 -14.36
CA THR A 59 -0.65 -0.19 -13.20
C THR A 59 0.79 -0.12 -12.68
N SER A 60 1.19 1.08 -12.27
CA SER A 60 2.57 1.42 -11.93
C SER A 60 2.91 1.33 -10.43
N VAL A 61 1.98 0.88 -9.59
CA VAL A 61 2.12 0.97 -8.13
C VAL A 61 2.73 -0.30 -7.54
N ASN A 62 2.12 -1.46 -7.77
CA ASN A 62 2.53 -2.71 -7.11
C ASN A 62 2.36 -3.93 -8.04
N ILE A 63 2.89 -5.08 -7.64
CA ILE A 63 2.65 -6.39 -8.23
C ILE A 63 2.00 -7.29 -7.19
N ILE A 64 0.90 -7.94 -7.53
CA ILE A 64 0.16 -8.84 -6.63
C ILE A 64 0.10 -10.25 -7.23
N PRO A 65 0.51 -11.29 -6.48
CA PRO A 65 0.28 -12.67 -6.86
C PRO A 65 -1.18 -13.04 -6.60
N PHE A 66 -1.84 -13.60 -7.62
CA PHE A 66 -3.22 -14.07 -7.50
C PHE A 66 -3.47 -15.24 -8.45
N ASN A 67 -4.01 -16.35 -7.91
CA ASN A 67 -4.37 -17.55 -8.68
C ASN A 67 -3.27 -18.05 -9.63
N ASN A 68 -2.04 -18.12 -9.14
CA ASN A 68 -0.85 -18.54 -9.89
C ASN A 68 -0.47 -17.63 -11.07
N LYS A 69 -0.85 -16.36 -11.00
CA LYS A 69 -0.48 -15.32 -11.95
C LYS A 69 0.05 -14.12 -11.19
N LEU A 70 0.82 -13.26 -11.88
CA LEU A 70 1.23 -11.96 -11.35
C LEU A 70 0.45 -10.86 -12.03
N PHE A 71 -0.02 -9.89 -11.25
CA PHE A 71 -0.74 -8.73 -11.74
C PHE A 71 -0.02 -7.46 -11.33
N ALA A 72 0.33 -6.61 -12.29
CA ALA A 72 0.66 -5.22 -12.05
C ALA A 72 -0.64 -4.46 -11.72
N VAL A 73 -0.61 -3.60 -10.69
CA VAL A 73 -1.79 -2.94 -10.16
C VAL A 73 -1.57 -1.43 -9.92
N THR A 74 -2.69 -0.70 -9.85
CA THR A 74 -2.81 0.68 -9.37
C THR A 74 -4.08 0.75 -8.53
N GLU A 75 -4.51 1.95 -8.12
CA GLU A 75 -5.67 2.13 -7.24
C GLU A 75 -7.03 2.17 -7.98
N THR A 76 -7.07 1.68 -9.21
CA THR A 76 -8.30 1.50 -10.00
C THR A 76 -8.72 0.03 -9.99
N LYS A 77 -9.90 -0.25 -10.53
CA LYS A 77 -10.39 -1.62 -10.73
C LYS A 77 -9.64 -2.42 -11.81
N TYR A 78 -8.67 -1.84 -12.52
CA TYR A 78 -7.98 -2.52 -13.62
C TYR A 78 -6.63 -3.07 -13.18
N TRP A 79 -6.47 -4.39 -13.31
CA TRP A 79 -5.23 -5.10 -13.07
C TRP A 79 -4.69 -5.64 -14.39
N ASN A 80 -3.37 -5.61 -14.61
CA ASN A 80 -2.76 -6.18 -15.80
C ASN A 80 -1.94 -7.40 -15.44
N GLN A 81 -2.31 -8.56 -15.96
CA GLN A 81 -1.50 -9.76 -15.82
C GLN A 81 -0.18 -9.58 -16.56
N ILE A 82 0.92 -9.95 -15.92
CA ILE A 82 2.26 -9.94 -16.50
C ILE A 82 2.87 -11.34 -16.54
N ASP A 83 3.64 -11.60 -17.59
CA ASP A 83 4.53 -12.76 -17.65
C ASP A 83 5.79 -12.48 -16.82
N PRO A 84 6.14 -13.31 -15.82
CA PRO A 84 7.29 -13.06 -14.95
C PRO A 84 8.65 -13.21 -15.66
N GLU A 85 8.71 -13.93 -16.78
CA GLU A 85 9.96 -14.17 -17.52
C GLU A 85 10.18 -13.11 -18.60
N THR A 86 9.13 -12.81 -19.39
CA THR A 86 9.25 -11.86 -20.52
C THR A 86 8.91 -10.42 -20.16
N LEU A 87 8.23 -10.21 -19.03
CA LEU A 87 7.63 -8.95 -18.59
C LEU A 87 6.54 -8.44 -19.54
N ASP A 88 5.98 -9.30 -20.39
CA ASP A 88 4.88 -8.96 -21.29
C ASP A 88 3.54 -8.87 -20.55
N ARG A 89 2.72 -7.90 -20.98
CA ARG A 89 1.30 -7.87 -20.60
C ARG A 89 0.59 -9.04 -21.29
N ILE A 90 -0.09 -9.86 -20.50
CA ILE A 90 -0.89 -10.99 -21.00
C ILE A 90 -2.33 -10.55 -21.22
N GLU A 91 -3.02 -10.11 -20.15
CA GLU A 91 -4.41 -9.68 -20.20
C GLU A 91 -4.70 -8.58 -19.18
N LYS A 92 -5.84 -7.91 -19.33
CA LYS A 92 -6.37 -6.98 -18.32
C LYS A 92 -7.58 -7.61 -17.65
N LEU A 93 -7.57 -7.58 -16.32
CA LEU A 93 -8.66 -7.98 -15.46
C LEU A 93 -9.40 -6.72 -14.99
N ASP A 94 -10.72 -6.67 -15.18
CA ASP A 94 -11.60 -5.74 -14.48
C ASP A 94 -12.07 -6.43 -13.19
N LEU A 95 -11.71 -5.87 -12.03
CA LEU A 95 -12.08 -6.43 -10.73
C LEU A 95 -13.61 -6.52 -10.53
N LYS A 96 -14.43 -5.84 -11.32
CA LYS A 96 -15.90 -6.02 -11.32
C LYS A 96 -16.37 -7.36 -11.86
N GLU A 97 -15.51 -8.09 -12.57
CA GLU A 97 -15.80 -9.45 -13.01
C GLU A 97 -15.71 -10.45 -11.85
N LEU A 98 -14.91 -10.12 -10.83
CA LEU A 98 -14.71 -10.96 -9.65
C LEU A 98 -15.41 -10.42 -8.40
N THR A 99 -15.59 -9.11 -8.31
CA THR A 99 -16.15 -8.40 -7.15
C THR A 99 -17.09 -7.27 -7.60
N THR A 100 -17.37 -6.28 -6.75
CA THR A 100 -18.26 -5.15 -7.08
C THR A 100 -17.53 -3.79 -7.15
N VAL A 101 -16.21 -3.79 -6.98
CA VAL A 101 -15.42 -2.60 -6.66
C VAL A 101 -15.20 -1.65 -7.85
N ASP A 102 -15.23 -0.34 -7.61
CA ASP A 102 -14.89 0.72 -8.58
C ASP A 102 -13.45 1.24 -8.40
N LEU A 103 -12.99 1.34 -7.15
CA LEU A 103 -11.62 1.68 -6.75
C LEU A 103 -11.16 0.67 -5.70
N ALA A 104 -9.96 0.10 -5.86
CA ALA A 104 -9.40 -0.84 -4.89
C ALA A 104 -7.96 -0.46 -4.58
N THR A 105 -7.47 -0.76 -3.39
CA THR A 105 -6.07 -0.46 -3.06
C THR A 105 -5.09 -1.29 -3.91
N ALA A 106 -3.87 -0.79 -4.08
CA ALA A 106 -2.74 -1.55 -4.62
C ALA A 106 -2.05 -2.45 -3.56
N HIS A 107 -2.63 -2.53 -2.35
CA HIS A 107 -2.07 -3.18 -1.17
C HIS A 107 -3.03 -4.25 -0.66
N ALA A 108 -3.42 -5.18 -1.54
CA ALA A 108 -4.24 -6.31 -1.15
C ALA A 108 -3.48 -7.19 -0.16
N HIS A 109 -4.16 -7.65 0.88
CA HIS A 109 -3.60 -8.61 1.82
C HIS A 109 -3.88 -10.03 1.36
N ILE A 110 -2.94 -10.91 1.67
CA ILE A 110 -2.93 -12.30 1.29
C ILE A 110 -2.84 -13.10 2.59
N ASP A 111 -3.86 -13.92 2.87
CA ASP A 111 -3.91 -14.75 4.09
C ASP A 111 -2.93 -15.94 3.97
N THR A 112 -2.94 -16.89 4.89
CA THR A 112 -2.09 -18.10 4.78
C THR A 112 -2.65 -19.17 3.83
N ASP A 113 -3.92 -19.08 3.44
CA ASP A 113 -4.67 -20.17 2.80
C ASP A 113 -4.97 -20.02 1.30
N GLY A 114 -4.61 -18.91 0.69
CA GLY A 114 -4.98 -18.57 -0.68
C GLY A 114 -5.69 -17.23 -0.81
N THR A 115 -6.31 -16.80 0.28
CA THR A 115 -7.37 -15.80 0.23
C THR A 115 -6.80 -14.39 0.12
N VAL A 116 -7.18 -13.70 -0.96
CA VAL A 116 -6.83 -12.30 -1.18
C VAL A 116 -7.96 -11.40 -0.70
N TYR A 117 -7.67 -10.54 0.28
CA TYR A 117 -8.56 -9.49 0.76
C TYR A 117 -8.13 -8.14 0.18
N ASN A 118 -9.10 -7.30 -0.17
CA ASN A 118 -8.83 -5.92 -0.54
C ASN A 118 -9.95 -5.01 -0.02
N VAL A 119 -9.67 -3.72 0.06
CA VAL A 119 -10.62 -2.68 0.45
C VAL A 119 -10.73 -1.68 -0.70
N GLY A 120 -11.91 -1.11 -0.87
CA GLY A 120 -12.18 -0.20 -1.96
C GLY A 120 -13.47 0.58 -1.82
N HIS A 121 -13.89 1.22 -2.90
CA HIS A 121 -15.17 1.93 -2.98
C HIS A 121 -16.06 1.35 -4.06
N VAL A 122 -17.36 1.46 -3.84
CA VAL A 122 -18.39 1.20 -4.84
C VAL A 122 -19.15 2.48 -5.11
N PHE A 123 -19.24 2.89 -6.37
CA PHE A 123 -19.91 4.13 -6.78
C PHE A 123 -21.40 3.89 -7.01
N THR A 124 -22.09 3.51 -5.93
CA THR A 124 -23.55 3.41 -5.86
C THR A 124 -24.12 4.42 -4.86
N LYS A 125 -25.44 4.43 -4.66
CA LYS A 125 -26.10 5.31 -3.68
C LYS A 125 -25.49 5.07 -2.29
N GLY A 126 -24.94 6.12 -1.68
CA GLY A 126 -24.28 6.07 -0.36
C GLY A 126 -22.78 5.82 -0.38
N LEU A 127 -22.17 5.66 -1.57
CA LEU A 127 -20.72 5.55 -1.80
C LEU A 127 -19.98 4.66 -0.77
N PRO A 128 -20.46 3.42 -0.53
CA PRO A 128 -19.91 2.61 0.54
C PRO A 128 -18.44 2.25 0.28
N THR A 129 -17.69 2.14 1.38
CA THR A 129 -16.44 1.38 1.39
C THR A 129 -16.78 -0.10 1.39
N VAL A 130 -16.08 -0.90 0.60
CA VAL A 130 -16.30 -2.34 0.46
C VAL A 130 -15.06 -3.10 0.91
N VAL A 131 -15.26 -4.17 1.67
CA VAL A 131 -14.26 -5.20 1.90
C VAL A 131 -14.58 -6.35 0.96
N THR A 132 -13.61 -6.72 0.12
CA THR A 132 -13.76 -7.82 -0.83
C THR A 132 -12.84 -8.97 -0.44
N ARG A 133 -13.28 -10.18 -0.79
CA ARG A 133 -12.51 -11.41 -0.72
C ARG A 133 -12.50 -12.02 -2.10
N MET A 134 -11.35 -12.04 -2.78
CA MET A 134 -11.26 -12.57 -4.13
C MET A 134 -11.45 -14.09 -4.13
N PRO A 135 -12.13 -14.65 -5.14
CA PRO A 135 -12.38 -16.08 -5.24
C PRO A 135 -11.08 -16.83 -5.53
N ARG A 136 -10.88 -17.99 -4.89
CA ARG A 136 -9.72 -18.84 -5.15
C ARG A 136 -9.91 -19.59 -6.46
N LYS A 137 -8.81 -20.10 -7.03
CA LYS A 137 -8.82 -20.90 -8.27
C LYS A 137 -9.82 -22.06 -8.23
N ALA A 138 -9.91 -22.77 -7.11
CA ALA A 138 -10.87 -23.86 -6.92
C ALA A 138 -12.33 -23.38 -7.02
N ASP A 139 -12.62 -22.21 -6.44
CA ASP A 139 -13.94 -21.59 -6.47
C ASP A 139 -14.31 -21.20 -7.92
N LEU A 140 -13.35 -20.64 -8.68
CA LEU A 140 -13.53 -20.30 -10.10
C LEU A 140 -13.75 -21.53 -11.00
N GLN A 141 -13.14 -22.68 -10.68
CA GLN A 141 -13.29 -23.91 -11.46
C GLN A 141 -14.60 -24.66 -11.17
N ALA A 142 -15.13 -24.55 -9.94
CA ALA A 142 -16.38 -25.19 -9.55
C ALA A 142 -17.62 -24.50 -10.15
N VAL A 143 -17.55 -23.17 -10.34
CA VAL A 143 -18.63 -22.39 -10.95
C VAL A 143 -18.48 -22.45 -12.47
N GLY A 144 -18.94 -23.53 -13.10
CA GLY A 144 -19.00 -23.68 -14.57
C GLY A 144 -19.93 -22.66 -15.29
N SER A 145 -20.39 -21.63 -14.60
CA SER A 145 -21.27 -20.55 -15.05
C SER A 145 -20.76 -19.19 -14.53
N LYS A 146 -21.38 -18.08 -14.94
CA LYS A 146 -20.96 -16.72 -14.61
C LYS A 146 -20.91 -16.50 -13.09
N LEU A 147 -19.72 -16.18 -12.56
CA LEU A 147 -19.50 -15.87 -11.14
C LEU A 147 -20.41 -14.72 -10.68
N ASP A 148 -21.13 -14.92 -9.59
CA ASP A 148 -21.83 -13.82 -8.91
C ASP A 148 -20.84 -13.04 -8.05
N ALA A 149 -20.37 -11.93 -8.60
CA ALA A 149 -19.37 -11.08 -7.98
C ALA A 149 -19.80 -10.49 -6.62
N THR A 150 -21.11 -10.49 -6.31
CA THR A 150 -21.61 -10.03 -5.01
C THR A 150 -21.30 -11.00 -3.87
N GLN A 151 -21.08 -12.29 -4.17
CA GLN A 151 -20.68 -13.31 -3.18
C GLN A 151 -19.26 -13.08 -2.63
N ASN A 152 -18.48 -12.24 -3.31
CA ASN A 152 -17.12 -11.88 -2.94
C ASN A 152 -17.05 -10.56 -2.15
N VAL A 153 -18.20 -10.01 -1.74
CA VAL A 153 -18.30 -8.88 -0.81
C VAL A 153 -18.39 -9.42 0.61
N VAL A 154 -17.42 -9.07 1.45
CA VAL A 154 -17.38 -9.43 2.88
C VAL A 154 -18.23 -8.45 3.68
N ALA A 155 -18.07 -7.15 3.42
CA ALA A 155 -18.81 -6.11 4.12
C ALA A 155 -18.96 -4.84 3.27
N LEU A 156 -20.01 -4.09 3.55
CA LEU A 156 -20.21 -2.73 3.08
C LEU A 156 -20.28 -1.78 4.28
N VAL A 157 -19.37 -0.83 4.33
CA VAL A 157 -19.34 0.23 5.33
C VAL A 157 -19.87 1.51 4.68
N PRO A 158 -21.03 2.04 5.11
CA PRO A 158 -21.60 3.24 4.53
C PRO A 158 -20.65 4.45 4.62
N SER A 159 -20.62 5.30 3.60
CA SER A 159 -19.94 6.58 3.72
C SER A 159 -20.70 7.49 4.68
N SER A 160 -19.97 8.27 5.47
CA SER A 160 -20.55 9.38 6.25
C SER A 160 -20.99 10.56 5.36
N TYR A 161 -20.64 10.53 4.07
CA TYR A 161 -20.84 11.63 3.12
C TYR A 161 -21.55 11.16 1.84
N TRP A 162 -22.41 12.02 1.31
CA TRP A 162 -23.15 11.72 0.07
C TRP A 162 -22.29 11.87 -1.20
N THR A 163 -21.27 12.73 -1.16
CA THR A 163 -20.49 13.12 -2.34
C THR A 163 -19.00 12.90 -2.18
N HIS A 164 -18.58 12.39 -1.02
CA HIS A 164 -17.17 12.18 -0.70
C HIS A 164 -16.95 10.74 -0.26
N VAL A 165 -15.76 10.23 -0.56
CA VAL A 165 -15.23 8.99 0.01
C VAL A 165 -13.94 9.31 0.75
N HIS A 166 -13.63 8.54 1.79
CA HIS A 166 -12.32 8.60 2.45
C HIS A 166 -11.29 7.92 1.56
N TYR A 167 -10.18 8.60 1.27
CA TYR A 167 -9.05 7.98 0.62
C TYR A 167 -8.32 7.05 1.60
N PHE A 168 -8.02 5.82 1.17
CA PHE A 168 -7.10 4.92 1.85
C PHE A 168 -6.22 4.23 0.81
N HIS A 169 -4.92 4.22 1.08
CA HIS A 169 -3.94 3.59 0.21
C HIS A 169 -3.68 2.12 0.62
N SER A 170 -3.81 1.82 1.91
CA SER A 170 -3.71 0.47 2.48
C SER A 170 -4.69 0.32 3.65
N PHE A 171 -4.75 -0.88 4.23
CA PHE A 171 -5.61 -1.22 5.35
C PHE A 171 -4.89 -2.21 6.28
N GLY A 172 -5.39 -2.42 7.50
CA GLY A 172 -4.82 -3.41 8.42
C GLY A 172 -5.51 -4.76 8.28
N MET A 173 -4.78 -5.86 8.46
CA MET A 173 -5.35 -7.20 8.55
C MET A 173 -4.76 -7.97 9.73
N THR A 174 -5.62 -8.53 10.58
CA THR A 174 -5.26 -9.48 11.64
C THR A 174 -5.69 -10.90 11.26
N GLU A 175 -5.53 -11.84 12.20
CA GLU A 175 -6.10 -13.18 12.08
C GLU A 175 -7.62 -13.16 11.88
N ASN A 176 -8.36 -12.27 12.54
CA ASN A 176 -9.84 -12.24 12.48
C ASN A 176 -10.44 -10.99 11.84
N TYR A 177 -9.70 -9.88 11.74
CA TYR A 177 -10.28 -8.57 11.37
C TYR A 177 -9.57 -7.90 10.19
N ILE A 178 -10.36 -7.18 9.39
CA ILE A 178 -9.92 -6.15 8.44
C ILE A 178 -10.15 -4.79 9.09
N ILE A 179 -9.15 -3.92 9.10
CA ILE A 179 -9.20 -2.60 9.73
C ILE A 179 -9.18 -1.54 8.65
N ILE A 180 -10.34 -0.93 8.41
CA ILE A 180 -10.49 0.18 7.46
C ILE A 180 -10.10 1.49 8.17
N ILE A 181 -9.25 2.29 7.53
CA ILE A 181 -8.77 3.58 8.05
C ILE A 181 -9.50 4.71 7.31
N GLN A 182 -10.51 5.30 7.95
CA GLN A 182 -11.22 6.46 7.43
C GLN A 182 -10.50 7.74 7.86
N GLN A 183 -9.38 8.02 7.18
CA GLN A 183 -8.53 9.19 7.43
C GLN A 183 -9.14 10.51 6.92
N PRO A 184 -8.70 11.66 7.44
CA PRO A 184 -9.15 13.01 7.05
C PRO A 184 -8.73 13.46 5.63
N LEU A 185 -8.55 12.55 4.68
CA LEU A 185 -8.31 12.85 3.27
C LEU A 185 -9.52 12.40 2.46
N LEU A 186 -10.34 13.36 2.01
CA LEU A 186 -11.60 13.09 1.32
C LEU A 186 -11.45 13.32 -0.19
N MET A 187 -11.96 12.39 -0.99
CA MET A 187 -12.08 12.54 -2.43
C MET A 187 -13.49 13.03 -2.80
N ASP A 188 -13.59 14.19 -3.44
CA ASP A 188 -14.84 14.70 -3.99
C ASP A 188 -15.14 14.06 -5.35
N ILE A 189 -16.09 13.12 -5.34
CA ILE A 189 -16.49 12.36 -6.54
C ILE A 189 -17.11 13.29 -7.60
N LYS A 190 -17.69 14.44 -7.21
CA LYS A 190 -18.22 15.40 -8.19
C LYS A 190 -17.09 16.12 -8.92
N THR A 191 -16.06 16.54 -8.19
CA THR A 191 -14.86 17.16 -8.78
C THR A 191 -14.20 16.20 -9.75
N ALA A 192 -14.01 14.94 -9.36
CA ALA A 192 -13.52 13.89 -10.25
C ALA A 192 -14.43 13.76 -11.50
N ALA A 193 -15.74 13.65 -11.31
CA ALA A 193 -16.72 13.53 -12.42
C ALA A 193 -16.74 14.72 -13.40
N LEU A 194 -16.22 15.89 -12.99
CA LEU A 194 -16.13 17.09 -13.84
C LEU A 194 -14.86 17.12 -14.72
N GLY A 195 -13.98 16.11 -14.64
CA GLY A 195 -12.80 16.04 -15.50
C GLY A 195 -11.49 16.46 -14.83
N TYR A 196 -11.51 16.82 -13.55
CA TYR A 196 -10.31 17.16 -12.80
C TYR A 196 -9.50 15.89 -12.48
N SER A 197 -8.21 16.05 -12.17
CA SER A 197 -7.38 14.92 -11.76
C SER A 197 -7.82 14.36 -10.41
N ALA A 198 -7.42 13.12 -10.09
CA ALA A 198 -7.74 12.53 -8.79
C ALA A 198 -7.13 13.36 -7.64
N ALA A 199 -5.92 13.89 -7.83
CA ALA A 199 -5.24 14.77 -6.89
C ALA A 199 -6.02 16.08 -6.64
N ASP A 200 -6.58 16.71 -7.69
CA ASP A 200 -7.42 17.91 -7.54
C ASP A 200 -8.71 17.64 -6.74
N ALA A 201 -9.20 16.40 -6.78
CA ALA A 201 -10.40 15.97 -6.05
C ALA A 201 -10.11 15.61 -4.58
N LEU A 202 -8.85 15.41 -4.19
CA LEU A 202 -8.43 15.06 -2.83
C LEU A 202 -8.23 16.31 -1.97
N LYS A 203 -8.83 16.31 -0.78
CA LYS A 203 -8.71 17.40 0.19
C LYS A 203 -8.48 16.88 1.59
N PHE A 204 -7.43 17.40 2.24
CA PHE A 204 -7.14 17.10 3.63
C PHE A 204 -7.92 18.02 4.57
N HIS A 205 -8.49 17.45 5.62
CA HIS A 205 -9.34 18.13 6.59
C HIS A 205 -8.72 18.03 8.00
N PRO A 206 -7.82 18.94 8.40
CA PRO A 206 -7.01 18.80 9.61
C PRO A 206 -7.81 18.73 10.92
N ASP A 207 -9.02 19.28 10.93
CA ASP A 207 -9.91 19.26 12.10
C ASP A 207 -10.66 17.92 12.28
N MET A 208 -10.58 17.02 11.29
CA MET A 208 -11.23 15.71 11.35
C MET A 208 -10.35 14.68 12.06
N LYS A 209 -10.97 13.92 12.98
CA LYS A 209 -10.37 12.71 13.55
C LYS A 209 -10.34 11.58 12.52
N THR A 210 -9.34 10.70 12.60
CA THR A 210 -9.33 9.45 11.84
C THR A 210 -10.24 8.45 12.54
N ARG A 211 -11.11 7.77 11.78
CA ARG A 211 -11.97 6.70 12.31
C ARG A 211 -11.54 5.33 11.83
N PHE A 212 -11.80 4.30 12.63
CA PHE A 212 -11.45 2.92 12.31
C PHE A 212 -12.70 2.04 12.32
N CYS A 213 -12.84 1.22 11.28
CA CYS A 213 -13.89 0.21 11.20
C CYS A 213 -13.24 -1.17 11.11
N MET A 214 -13.42 -1.99 12.15
CA MET A 214 -12.90 -3.35 12.21
C MET A 214 -14.00 -4.31 11.77
N ILE A 215 -13.77 -5.00 10.65
CA ILE A 215 -14.71 -5.94 10.03
C ILE A 215 -14.21 -7.35 10.25
N HIS A 216 -15.02 -8.20 10.86
CA HIS A 216 -14.66 -9.60 11.04
C HIS A 216 -14.60 -10.33 9.68
N LYS A 217 -13.45 -10.92 9.32
CA LYS A 217 -13.15 -11.47 7.99
C LYS A 217 -14.14 -12.52 7.51
N GLN A 218 -14.66 -13.34 8.42
CA GLN A 218 -15.51 -14.47 8.08
C GLN A 218 -17.00 -14.10 8.04
N THR A 219 -17.45 -13.23 8.95
CA THR A 219 -18.88 -12.92 9.13
C THR A 219 -19.29 -11.62 8.46
N GLY A 220 -18.32 -10.74 8.14
CA GLY A 220 -18.59 -9.39 7.63
C GLY A 220 -19.12 -8.43 8.70
N GLU A 221 -19.25 -8.87 9.95
CA GLU A 221 -19.79 -8.04 11.01
C GLU A 221 -18.77 -7.02 11.50
N GLN A 222 -19.23 -5.78 11.67
CA GLN A 222 -18.41 -4.73 12.27
C GLN A 222 -18.32 -4.93 13.78
N LEU A 223 -17.09 -5.00 14.30
CA LEU A 223 -16.78 -5.02 15.73
C LEU A 223 -17.35 -3.77 16.39
N ASN A 224 -18.08 -3.96 17.50
CA ASN A 224 -18.66 -2.87 18.28
C ASN A 224 -19.39 -1.84 17.39
N LYS A 225 -20.24 -2.30 16.45
CA LYS A 225 -20.93 -1.46 15.44
C LYS A 225 -21.69 -0.23 15.95
N HIS A 226 -21.95 -0.14 17.25
CA HIS A 226 -22.60 1.00 17.90
C HIS A 226 -21.62 2.03 18.48
N MET A 227 -20.32 1.73 18.41
CA MET A 227 -19.22 2.56 18.88
C MET A 227 -18.40 3.08 17.69
N VAL A 228 -17.67 4.17 17.92
CA VAL A 228 -16.73 4.74 16.94
C VAL A 228 -15.34 4.72 17.54
N TYR A 229 -14.42 3.95 16.96
CA TYR A 229 -13.00 4.04 17.26
C TYR A 229 -12.42 5.24 16.51
N GLU A 230 -11.75 6.13 17.22
CA GLU A 230 -11.12 7.32 16.63
C GLU A 230 -9.74 7.59 17.22
N ALA A 231 -8.88 8.23 16.42
CA ALA A 231 -7.60 8.79 16.84
C ALA A 231 -7.48 10.22 16.33
N ASP A 232 -6.41 10.93 16.67
CA ASP A 232 -6.10 12.21 16.04
C ASP A 232 -6.08 12.11 14.51
N GLY A 233 -6.32 13.23 13.82
CA GLY A 233 -6.27 13.25 12.35
C GLY A 233 -4.84 13.09 11.84
N PHE A 234 -4.65 12.24 10.83
CA PHE A 234 -3.37 12.00 10.17
C PHE A 234 -3.57 11.51 8.74
N LEU A 235 -2.51 11.59 7.94
CA LEU A 235 -2.44 10.89 6.66
C LEU A 235 -1.60 9.62 6.83
N THR A 236 -2.02 8.53 6.21
CA THR A 236 -1.24 7.31 6.08
C THR A 236 -1.36 6.75 4.68
N PHE A 237 -0.22 6.36 4.11
CA PHE A 237 -0.19 5.53 2.91
C PHE A 237 -0.08 4.06 3.29
N HIS A 238 0.87 3.71 4.15
CA HIS A 238 1.21 2.33 4.44
C HIS A 238 0.93 1.94 5.90
N THR A 239 0.15 0.88 6.06
CA THR A 239 0.18 0.05 7.26
C THR A 239 1.48 -0.75 7.28
N ALA A 240 2.06 -0.94 8.46
CA ALA A 240 3.06 -1.96 8.67
C ALA A 240 2.31 -3.27 8.94
N ASN A 241 2.14 -3.67 10.20
CA ASN A 241 1.40 -4.89 10.52
C ASN A 241 0.25 -4.62 11.50
N ALA A 242 -0.72 -5.52 11.55
CA ALA A 242 -1.75 -5.53 12.57
C ALA A 242 -1.92 -6.93 13.14
N TYR A 243 -2.21 -7.05 14.43
CA TYR A 243 -2.38 -8.34 15.09
C TYR A 243 -3.30 -8.25 16.30
N GLU A 244 -3.71 -9.41 16.82
CA GLU A 244 -4.52 -9.50 18.03
C GLU A 244 -3.66 -9.97 19.20
N GLU A 245 -3.73 -9.26 20.33
CA GLU A 245 -3.04 -9.64 21.56
C GLU A 245 -3.85 -9.21 22.79
N ASN A 246 -4.03 -10.14 23.73
CA ASN A 246 -4.63 -9.89 25.04
C ASN A 246 -6.00 -9.15 24.98
N GLY A 247 -6.84 -9.49 24.00
CA GLY A 247 -8.16 -8.87 23.81
C GLY A 247 -8.13 -7.49 23.15
N ASN A 248 -7.03 -7.12 22.51
CA ASN A 248 -6.87 -5.89 21.74
C ASN A 248 -6.44 -6.20 20.30
N ILE A 249 -6.78 -5.31 19.38
CA ILE A 249 -6.15 -5.22 18.06
C ILE A 249 -5.03 -4.19 18.17
N VAL A 250 -3.81 -4.58 17.80
CA VAL A 250 -2.64 -3.71 17.69
C VAL A 250 -2.40 -3.44 16.22
N MET A 251 -2.17 -2.18 15.84
CA MET A 251 -1.91 -1.79 14.45
C MET A 251 -0.77 -0.79 14.41
N ASP A 252 0.26 -1.14 13.64
CA ASP A 252 1.41 -0.29 13.36
C ASP A 252 1.27 0.28 11.94
N LEU A 253 1.56 1.56 11.79
CA LEU A 253 1.43 2.27 10.51
C LEU A 253 2.39 3.46 10.39
N VAL A 254 2.60 3.91 9.17
CA VAL A 254 3.39 5.09 8.86
C VAL A 254 2.53 6.35 8.96
N TRP A 255 2.84 7.18 9.95
CA TRP A 255 2.05 8.34 10.32
C TRP A 255 2.60 9.63 9.71
N HIS A 256 1.83 10.26 8.83
CA HIS A 256 2.06 11.63 8.37
C HIS A 256 1.16 12.60 9.13
N LYS A 257 1.73 13.70 9.61
CA LYS A 257 0.97 14.71 10.35
C LYS A 257 -0.09 15.41 9.49
N ASP A 258 0.21 15.61 8.21
CA ASP A 258 -0.65 16.27 7.24
C ASP A 258 -0.42 15.72 5.82
N ALA A 259 -1.08 16.32 4.83
CA ALA A 259 -1.02 15.90 3.43
C ALA A 259 0.04 16.60 2.57
N GLY A 260 0.95 17.39 3.16
CA GLY A 260 1.98 18.13 2.42
C GLY A 260 2.91 17.23 1.59
N ILE A 261 3.02 15.95 1.96
CA ILE A 261 3.75 14.94 1.21
C ILE A 261 3.21 14.72 -0.21
N ILE A 262 1.88 14.78 -0.42
CA ILE A 262 1.26 14.64 -1.76
C ILE A 262 1.76 15.75 -2.67
N ASP A 263 1.80 16.99 -2.16
CA ASP A 263 2.28 18.15 -2.91
C ASP A 263 3.77 18.03 -3.24
N ALA A 264 4.59 17.51 -2.32
CA ALA A 264 6.02 17.30 -2.57
C ALA A 264 6.30 16.35 -3.74
N PHE A 265 5.43 15.36 -3.96
CA PHE A 265 5.62 14.36 -5.01
C PHE A 265 5.20 14.82 -6.41
N TYR A 266 4.67 16.04 -6.59
CA TYR A 266 4.56 16.60 -7.93
C TYR A 266 5.95 16.76 -8.57
N LEU A 267 6.11 16.30 -9.81
CA LEU A 267 7.40 16.32 -10.51
C LEU A 267 8.08 17.71 -10.54
N LYS A 268 7.29 18.79 -10.59
CA LYS A 268 7.80 20.18 -10.54
C LYS A 268 8.51 20.54 -9.22
N ASN A 269 8.24 19.81 -8.14
CA ASN A 269 8.82 19.98 -6.81
C ASN A 269 10.00 19.02 -6.56
N LEU A 270 10.14 17.99 -7.40
CA LEU A 270 11.23 17.01 -7.33
C LEU A 270 12.47 17.39 -8.16
N SER A 271 12.50 18.58 -8.76
CA SER A 271 13.67 19.08 -9.48
C SER A 271 14.85 19.32 -8.52
N SER A 272 16.08 19.23 -9.03
CA SER A 272 17.30 19.41 -8.24
C SER A 272 17.35 20.73 -7.47
N GLU A 273 16.79 21.80 -8.03
CA GLU A 273 16.79 23.14 -7.43
C GLU A 273 15.83 23.31 -6.25
N LYS A 274 14.74 22.53 -6.21
CA LYS A 274 13.63 22.75 -5.25
C LYS A 274 13.48 21.66 -4.21
N VAL A 275 13.94 20.46 -4.52
CA VAL A 275 13.73 19.25 -3.70
C VAL A 275 14.14 19.44 -2.24
N GLU A 276 15.30 20.04 -1.96
CA GLU A 276 15.77 20.24 -0.59
C GLU A 276 14.88 21.26 0.17
N GLU A 277 14.49 22.36 -0.48
CA GLU A 277 13.60 23.36 0.11
C GLU A 277 12.19 22.78 0.35
N THR A 278 11.70 21.97 -0.58
CA THR A 278 10.41 21.27 -0.47
C THR A 278 10.40 20.32 0.74
N PHE A 279 11.39 19.42 0.84
CA PHE A 279 11.42 18.41 1.90
C PHE A 279 11.80 18.98 3.28
N LYS A 280 12.47 20.14 3.35
CA LYS A 280 12.67 20.86 4.62
C LYS A 280 11.36 21.36 5.27
N LYS A 281 10.31 21.57 4.48
CA LYS A 281 9.01 22.09 4.95
C LYS A 281 8.04 20.99 5.38
N ILE A 282 8.39 19.73 5.16
CA ILE A 282 7.53 18.59 5.44
C ILE A 282 8.03 17.89 6.69
N ASP A 283 7.12 17.58 7.59
CA ASP A 283 7.42 16.74 8.75
C ASP A 283 7.64 15.30 8.27
N ASN A 284 8.69 14.64 8.78
CA ASN A 284 8.93 13.24 8.46
C ASN A 284 7.73 12.38 8.90
N SER A 285 7.41 11.38 8.10
CA SER A 285 6.51 10.31 8.52
C SER A 285 7.19 9.40 9.52
N VAL A 286 6.48 8.96 10.55
CA VAL A 286 7.06 8.14 11.63
C VAL A 286 6.21 6.89 11.90
N LEU A 287 6.86 5.81 12.33
CA LEU A 287 6.15 4.59 12.69
C LEU A 287 5.43 4.77 14.02
N LYS A 288 4.10 4.58 14.02
CA LYS A 288 3.25 4.67 15.21
C LYS A 288 2.39 3.44 15.39
N ARG A 289 2.04 3.18 16.66
CA ARG A 289 1.17 2.11 17.11
C ARG A 289 -0.16 2.66 17.61
N LEU A 290 -1.25 2.02 17.20
CA LEU A 290 -2.59 2.19 17.73
C LEU A 290 -3.08 0.88 18.32
N VAL A 291 -3.81 0.96 19.43
CA VAL A 291 -4.37 -0.21 20.11
C VAL A 291 -5.87 -0.01 20.30
N PHE A 292 -6.64 -1.01 19.89
CA PHE A 292 -8.10 -0.99 19.90
C PHE A 292 -8.63 -2.13 20.76
N PRO A 293 -9.24 -1.85 21.93
CA PRO A 293 -9.83 -2.88 22.77
C PRO A 293 -11.01 -3.56 22.07
N ILE A 294 -11.01 -4.90 22.01
CA ILE A 294 -12.10 -5.69 21.40
C ILE A 294 -13.31 -5.73 22.34
N ASN A 295 -13.08 -5.99 23.62
CA ASN A 295 -14.13 -6.04 24.62
C ASN A 295 -14.28 -4.69 25.35
N LEU A 296 -15.47 -4.09 25.22
CA LEU A 296 -15.83 -2.80 25.83
C LEU A 296 -16.85 -2.96 26.96
N SER A 297 -16.91 -4.12 27.63
CA SER A 297 -17.75 -4.34 28.80
C SER A 297 -17.23 -3.55 30.01
N GLY A 298 -17.47 -2.23 30.02
CA GLY A 298 -16.99 -1.28 31.03
C GLY A 298 -16.05 -0.22 30.46
N GLN A 299 -15.48 0.62 31.33
CA GLN A 299 -14.46 1.58 30.93
C GLN A 299 -13.18 0.83 30.55
N PRO A 300 -12.60 1.06 29.35
CA PRO A 300 -11.31 0.50 28.98
C PRO A 300 -10.27 0.88 30.03
N LYS A 301 -9.48 -0.11 30.49
CA LYS A 301 -8.38 0.15 31.40
C LYS A 301 -7.14 0.43 30.57
N ASN A 302 -6.58 1.63 30.72
CA ASN A 302 -5.26 1.93 30.19
C ASN A 302 -4.24 0.95 30.78
N ASP A 303 -3.29 0.54 29.95
CA ASP A 303 -2.15 -0.24 30.41
C ASP A 303 -0.88 0.46 29.97
N GLU A 304 -0.38 1.35 30.83
CA GLU A 304 0.91 2.03 30.62
C GLU A 304 2.07 1.17 31.14
N SER A 305 1.77 0.10 31.88
CA SER A 305 2.74 -0.79 32.52
C SER A 305 3.10 -2.03 31.69
N SER A 306 2.31 -2.35 30.67
CA SER A 306 2.57 -3.45 29.75
C SER A 306 3.94 -3.26 29.10
N SER A 307 4.84 -4.20 29.34
CA SER A 307 6.14 -4.24 28.68
C SER A 307 6.03 -4.63 27.20
N SER A 308 4.87 -5.11 26.73
CA SER A 308 4.69 -5.57 25.34
C SER A 308 3.96 -4.55 24.47
N VAL A 309 2.87 -3.97 24.96
CA VAL A 309 2.00 -3.07 24.16
C VAL A 309 1.33 -2.06 25.10
N PRO A 310 2.00 -0.98 25.50
CA PRO A 310 1.37 0.05 26.30
C PRO A 310 0.32 0.81 25.48
N PHE A 311 -0.80 1.20 26.09
CA PHE A 311 -1.83 1.95 25.38
C PHE A 311 -2.67 2.86 26.27
N HIS A 312 -3.21 3.91 25.64
CA HIS A 312 -4.11 4.86 26.26
C HIS A 312 -5.39 4.99 25.44
N VAL A 313 -6.52 4.63 26.05
CA VAL A 313 -7.85 4.65 25.46
C VAL A 313 -8.83 5.34 26.41
N SER A 314 -9.76 6.11 25.86
CA SER A 314 -10.88 6.65 26.63
C SER A 314 -12.22 6.39 25.93
N LEU A 315 -13.25 6.04 26.70
CA LEU A 315 -14.61 5.82 26.21
C LEU A 315 -15.53 6.92 26.72
N LYS A 316 -16.06 7.72 25.79
CA LYS A 316 -17.02 8.79 26.09
C LYS A 316 -18.04 8.92 24.97
N ASP A 317 -19.33 8.99 25.31
CA ASP A 317 -20.44 9.25 24.37
C ASP A 317 -20.43 8.31 23.14
N GLY A 318 -20.14 7.02 23.36
CA GLY A 318 -20.06 6.00 22.29
C GLY A 318 -18.81 6.08 21.41
N LYS A 319 -17.82 6.89 21.79
CA LYS A 319 -16.54 7.03 21.08
C LYS A 319 -15.40 6.48 21.90
N VAL A 320 -14.59 5.63 21.27
CA VAL A 320 -13.37 5.05 21.81
C VAL A 320 -12.20 5.82 21.22
N TYR A 321 -11.70 6.81 21.94
CA TYR A 321 -10.51 7.56 21.52
C TYR A 321 -9.26 6.73 21.84
N CYS A 322 -8.46 6.45 20.82
CA CYS A 322 -7.23 5.67 20.88
C CYS A 322 -6.04 6.60 20.63
N LYS A 323 -5.20 6.80 21.64
CA LYS A 323 -4.01 7.64 21.48
C LYS A 323 -2.91 6.83 20.79
N ALA A 324 -2.36 7.37 19.70
CA ALA A 324 -1.23 6.76 19.01
C ALA A 324 0.06 6.89 19.84
N GLU A 325 0.82 5.81 19.91
CA GLU A 325 2.15 5.77 20.48
C GLU A 325 3.20 5.86 19.37
N THR A 326 4.21 6.72 19.51
CA THR A 326 5.35 6.70 18.59
C THR A 326 6.27 5.53 18.94
N ILE A 327 6.52 4.66 17.96
CA ILE A 327 7.47 3.55 18.10
C ILE A 327 8.89 4.06 17.88
N CYS A 328 9.11 4.85 16.83
CA CYS A 328 10.41 5.41 16.52
C CYS A 328 10.27 6.84 15.99
N ASP A 329 11.11 7.75 16.49
CA ASP A 329 11.09 9.17 16.09
C ASP A 329 11.89 9.44 14.81
N VAL A 330 12.39 8.39 14.13
CA VAL A 330 13.05 8.49 12.83
C VAL A 330 12.03 8.40 11.69
N GLY A 331 12.37 9.02 10.56
CA GLY A 331 11.50 9.00 9.41
C GLY A 331 11.47 7.61 8.76
N LEU A 332 10.29 7.10 8.44
CA LEU A 332 10.11 5.81 7.77
C LEU A 332 9.00 5.91 6.72
N GLU A 333 9.21 5.28 5.57
CA GLU A 333 8.19 4.94 4.59
C GLU A 333 8.44 3.54 4.00
N PHE A 334 7.49 3.05 3.19
CA PHE A 334 7.56 1.74 2.54
C PHE A 334 7.88 0.61 3.55
N PRO A 335 7.05 0.46 4.60
CA PRO A 335 7.27 -0.53 5.63
C PRO A 335 7.12 -1.93 5.04
N GLN A 336 8.09 -2.78 5.35
CA GLN A 336 8.16 -4.19 5.01
C GLN A 336 8.46 -4.99 6.28
N TRP A 337 8.03 -6.24 6.34
CA TRP A 337 8.31 -7.13 7.45
C TRP A 337 8.38 -8.56 6.92
N ASN A 338 8.63 -9.53 7.79
CA ASN A 338 8.48 -10.93 7.43
C ASN A 338 6.99 -11.26 7.23
N TYR A 339 6.44 -10.88 6.08
CA TYR A 339 5.01 -10.98 5.77
C TYR A 339 4.55 -12.44 5.82
N ALA A 340 5.29 -13.34 5.20
CA ALA A 340 4.95 -14.75 5.11
C ALA A 340 4.78 -15.41 6.49
N GLY A 341 5.68 -15.13 7.44
CA GLY A 341 5.64 -15.72 8.78
C GLY A 341 4.79 -14.96 9.80
N TYR A 342 4.67 -13.63 9.65
CA TYR A 342 4.24 -12.74 10.74
C TYR A 342 3.13 -11.75 10.37
N ASN A 343 2.67 -11.69 9.12
CA ASN A 343 1.49 -10.87 8.79
C ASN A 343 0.25 -11.32 9.59
N GLY A 344 -0.47 -10.35 10.16
CA GLY A 344 -1.63 -10.64 11.00
C GLY A 344 -1.31 -11.14 12.42
N ARG A 345 -0.02 -11.29 12.75
CA ARG A 345 0.50 -11.91 13.98
C ARG A 345 1.48 -10.98 14.69
N LYS A 346 1.66 -11.22 15.99
CA LYS A 346 2.66 -10.48 16.79
C LYS A 346 4.05 -10.66 16.19
N TYR A 347 4.76 -9.56 16.06
CA TYR A 347 6.03 -9.45 15.35
C TYR A 347 6.94 -8.41 16.02
N ARG A 348 8.21 -8.36 15.63
CA ARG A 348 9.25 -7.56 16.28
C ARG A 348 9.95 -6.58 15.34
N TYR A 349 10.05 -6.88 14.05
CA TYR A 349 10.88 -6.11 13.13
C TYR A 349 10.10 -5.52 11.96
N VAL A 350 10.26 -4.21 11.77
CA VAL A 350 9.85 -3.49 10.56
C VAL A 350 11.10 -3.05 9.82
N TYR A 351 11.16 -3.33 8.52
CA TYR A 351 12.11 -2.76 7.58
C TYR A 351 11.44 -1.64 6.81
N GLY A 352 12.21 -0.71 6.27
CA GLY A 352 11.64 0.29 5.37
C GLY A 352 12.67 1.29 4.88
N VAL A 353 12.18 2.25 4.13
CA VAL A 353 12.97 3.36 3.62
C VAL A 353 13.08 4.43 4.69
N GLY A 354 14.30 4.70 5.13
CA GLY A 354 14.57 5.75 6.10
C GLY A 354 14.55 7.14 5.49
N ILE A 355 13.85 8.06 6.17
CA ILE A 355 13.71 9.47 5.78
C ILE A 355 14.40 10.35 6.82
N HIS A 356 15.36 11.12 6.36
CA HIS A 356 16.12 12.04 7.19
C HIS A 356 15.74 13.49 6.88
N LYS A 357 15.51 14.29 7.91
CA LYS A 357 15.01 15.65 7.73
C LYS A 357 16.02 16.50 6.96
N GLY A 358 15.57 17.14 5.88
CA GLY A 358 16.40 17.99 5.04
C GLY A 358 17.23 17.24 3.99
N ASP A 359 17.23 15.90 4.00
CA ASP A 359 17.71 15.12 2.87
C ASP A 359 16.64 15.03 1.78
N ARG A 360 17.07 14.64 0.59
CA ARG A 360 16.16 14.10 -0.43
C ARG A 360 15.58 12.79 0.10
N MET A 361 14.34 12.45 -0.27
CA MET A 361 13.73 11.19 0.17
C MET A 361 14.53 9.96 -0.27
N ASN A 362 14.34 8.87 0.50
CA ASN A 362 14.83 7.53 0.25
C ASN A 362 16.36 7.37 0.29
N THR A 363 17.02 7.85 1.35
CA THR A 363 18.48 7.85 1.43
C THR A 363 19.08 6.71 2.27
N SER A 364 18.25 5.91 2.92
CA SER A 364 18.70 4.83 3.80
C SER A 364 17.69 3.69 3.86
N VAL A 365 18.17 2.52 4.28
CA VAL A 365 17.33 1.36 4.62
C VAL A 365 17.37 1.21 6.13
N MET A 366 16.21 1.16 6.77
CA MET A 366 16.08 1.05 8.21
C MET A 366 15.51 -0.30 8.62
N LYS A 367 15.94 -0.76 9.80
CA LYS A 367 15.33 -1.83 10.58
C LYS A 367 14.94 -1.25 11.94
N ILE A 368 13.66 -1.35 12.29
CA ILE A 368 13.12 -0.91 13.58
C ILE A 368 12.68 -2.13 14.36
N ASN A 369 13.09 -2.19 15.62
CA ASN A 369 12.60 -3.15 16.59
C ASN A 369 11.43 -2.51 17.36
N VAL A 370 10.22 -3.01 17.14
CA VAL A 370 9.00 -2.38 17.66
C VAL A 370 8.78 -2.59 19.16
N ASP A 371 9.45 -3.59 19.75
CA ASP A 371 9.33 -3.90 21.18
C ASP A 371 10.15 -2.93 22.04
N ASN A 372 11.43 -2.73 21.68
CA ASN A 372 12.35 -1.90 22.45
C ASN A 372 12.59 -0.51 21.83
N LYS A 373 11.96 -0.22 20.68
CA LYS A 373 11.98 1.08 19.99
C LYS A 373 13.35 1.52 19.48
N THR A 374 14.28 0.57 19.31
CA THR A 374 15.59 0.85 18.71
C THR A 374 15.57 0.65 17.21
N TYR A 375 16.50 1.26 16.49
CA TYR A 375 16.66 1.05 15.05
C TYR A 375 18.13 0.89 14.65
N GLU A 376 18.33 0.26 13.51
CA GLU A 376 19.60 0.13 12.80
C GLU A 376 19.39 0.64 11.36
N GLU A 377 20.42 1.20 10.74
CA GLU A 377 20.33 1.70 9.38
C GLU A 377 21.53 1.32 8.51
N TRP A 378 21.25 1.08 7.24
CA TRP A 378 22.23 1.11 6.17
C TRP A 378 22.09 2.45 5.42
N ARG A 379 23.20 3.17 5.29
CA ARG A 379 23.24 4.46 4.60
C ARG A 379 24.60 4.68 3.94
N GLU A 380 24.57 5.21 2.72
CA GLU A 380 25.78 5.58 1.97
C GLU A 380 25.56 6.94 1.27
N ALA A 381 26.59 7.79 1.27
CA ALA A 381 26.50 9.11 0.65
C ALA A 381 26.21 9.01 -0.86
N GLY A 382 25.26 9.83 -1.33
CA GLY A 382 24.84 9.87 -2.73
C GLY A 382 23.93 8.71 -3.16
N CYS A 383 23.58 7.78 -2.26
CA CYS A 383 22.68 6.67 -2.56
C CYS A 383 21.20 7.02 -2.32
N TYR A 384 20.35 6.48 -3.19
CA TYR A 384 18.90 6.52 -3.14
C TYR A 384 18.38 5.09 -3.29
N VAL A 385 17.49 4.68 -2.40
CA VAL A 385 17.06 3.29 -2.26
C VAL A 385 15.60 3.09 -2.68
N SER A 386 15.29 1.92 -3.22
CA SER A 386 13.92 1.43 -3.34
C SER A 386 13.38 0.94 -2.00
N GLU A 387 12.11 0.52 -1.97
CA GLU A 387 11.55 -0.32 -0.91
C GLU A 387 12.45 -1.55 -0.65
N PRO A 388 12.75 -1.89 0.62
CA PRO A 388 13.52 -3.09 0.95
C PRO A 388 12.64 -4.33 1.02
N VAL A 389 12.76 -5.23 0.05
CA VAL A 389 11.98 -6.48 0.01
C VAL A 389 12.65 -7.52 0.90
N PHE A 390 11.96 -7.95 1.98
CA PHE A 390 12.44 -9.01 2.88
C PHE A 390 12.27 -10.40 2.26
N ILE A 391 13.30 -11.23 2.41
CA ILE A 391 13.31 -12.64 2.00
C ILE A 391 13.80 -13.46 3.18
N ALA A 392 12.95 -14.33 3.71
CA ALA A 392 13.30 -15.24 4.79
C ALA A 392 14.40 -16.22 4.35
N ASP A 393 15.31 -16.56 5.27
CA ASP A 393 16.14 -17.75 5.10
C ASP A 393 15.26 -18.98 5.33
N PRO A 394 15.11 -19.91 4.36
CA PRO A 394 14.31 -21.13 4.54
C PRO A 394 14.80 -22.05 5.66
N ARG A 395 16.00 -21.82 6.19
CA ARG A 395 16.55 -22.53 7.35
C ARG A 395 16.63 -21.62 8.59
N GLY A 396 16.14 -20.39 8.46
CA GLY A 396 16.07 -19.41 9.52
C GLY A 396 15.11 -19.85 10.62
N THR A 397 15.40 -19.45 11.86
CA THR A 397 14.60 -19.77 13.04
C THR A 397 14.14 -18.53 13.79
N ALA A 398 14.65 -17.34 13.42
CA ALA A 398 14.23 -16.07 13.97
C ALA A 398 13.51 -15.25 12.89
N GLU A 399 12.69 -14.29 13.34
CA GLU A 399 11.89 -13.43 12.47
C GLU A 399 12.71 -12.69 11.41
N ASP A 400 13.92 -12.26 11.78
CA ASP A 400 14.86 -11.48 10.98
C ASP A 400 16.00 -12.30 10.37
N HIS A 401 15.92 -13.64 10.41
CA HIS A 401 16.84 -14.51 9.66
C HIS A 401 16.46 -14.47 8.18
N GLY A 402 17.19 -13.69 7.40
CA GLY A 402 16.93 -13.48 5.99
C GLY A 402 17.77 -12.35 5.43
N VAL A 403 17.38 -11.89 4.25
CA VAL A 403 18.02 -10.78 3.56
C VAL A 403 17.00 -9.74 3.12
N LEU A 404 17.47 -8.51 2.89
CA LEU A 404 16.73 -7.46 2.19
C LEU A 404 17.32 -7.27 0.81
N LEU A 405 16.47 -7.24 -0.22
CA LEU A 405 16.83 -6.81 -1.57
C LEU A 405 16.42 -5.36 -1.79
N VAL A 406 17.37 -4.55 -2.26
CA VAL A 406 17.17 -3.11 -2.42
C VAL A 406 17.82 -2.64 -3.71
N ALA A 407 17.06 -2.03 -4.63
CA ALA A 407 17.62 -1.36 -5.79
C ALA A 407 18.20 -0.01 -5.34
N VAL A 408 19.48 0.23 -5.65
CA VAL A 408 20.17 1.46 -5.24
C VAL A 408 20.65 2.23 -6.45
N ASN A 409 20.21 3.48 -6.55
CA ASN A 409 20.76 4.48 -7.45
C ASN A 409 21.78 5.34 -6.71
N LYS A 410 22.95 5.58 -7.30
CA LYS A 410 24.00 6.41 -6.73
C LYS A 410 24.35 7.57 -7.65
N VAL A 411 24.37 8.77 -7.08
CA VAL A 411 24.88 9.99 -7.70
C VAL A 411 26.23 10.30 -7.06
N HIS A 412 27.26 10.45 -7.89
CA HIS A 412 28.63 10.73 -7.46
C HIS A 412 28.87 12.25 -7.38
N MET A 413 30.02 12.63 -6.81
CA MET A 413 30.39 14.05 -6.64
C MET A 413 30.60 14.80 -7.96
N ASP A 414 30.87 14.09 -9.05
CA ASP A 414 31.03 14.63 -10.41
C ASP A 414 29.73 14.56 -11.23
N ASP A 415 28.59 14.37 -10.57
CA ASP A 415 27.25 14.18 -11.14
C ASP A 415 27.08 12.92 -12.02
N SER A 416 28.11 12.06 -12.12
CA SER A 416 27.97 10.76 -12.75
C SER A 416 27.04 9.86 -11.94
N ARG A 417 26.45 8.86 -12.62
CA ARG A 417 25.48 7.93 -12.02
C ARG A 417 25.98 6.50 -12.10
N SER A 418 25.56 5.70 -11.13
CA SER A 418 25.70 4.25 -11.18
C SER A 418 24.58 3.62 -10.37
N CYS A 419 24.27 2.36 -10.61
CA CYS A 419 23.32 1.63 -9.80
C CYS A 419 23.84 0.24 -9.41
N PHE A 420 23.25 -0.32 -8.36
CA PHE A 420 23.50 -1.69 -7.94
C PHE A 420 22.31 -2.27 -7.17
N LEU A 421 22.10 -3.58 -7.28
CA LEU A 421 21.22 -4.30 -6.38
C LEU A 421 22.00 -4.61 -5.09
N LEU A 422 21.50 -4.12 -3.96
CA LEU A 422 22.05 -4.33 -2.64
C LEU A 422 21.36 -5.52 -1.97
N VAL A 423 22.18 -6.40 -1.39
CA VAL A 423 21.72 -7.49 -0.52
C VAL A 423 22.19 -7.18 0.89
N LEU A 424 21.26 -6.90 1.80
CA LEU A 424 21.55 -6.67 3.22
C LEU A 424 21.21 -7.91 4.05
N ASP A 425 22.02 -8.20 5.04
CA ASP A 425 21.67 -9.10 6.14
C ASP A 425 20.56 -8.45 6.97
N ALA A 426 19.39 -9.09 7.04
CA ALA A 426 18.23 -8.53 7.72
C ALA A 426 18.36 -8.55 9.26
N THR A 427 19.35 -9.28 9.81
CA THR A 427 19.63 -9.35 11.24
C THR A 427 20.44 -8.15 11.73
N ASN A 428 21.43 -7.68 10.98
CA ASN A 428 22.40 -6.67 11.43
C ASN A 428 22.64 -5.51 10.43
N MET A 429 21.85 -5.44 9.35
CA MET A 429 21.92 -4.41 8.31
C MET A 429 23.27 -4.32 7.58
N THR A 430 24.13 -5.35 7.67
CA THR A 430 25.40 -5.38 6.94
C THR A 430 25.21 -5.69 5.46
N SER A 431 26.02 -5.06 4.61
CA SER A 431 26.01 -5.30 3.17
C SER A 431 26.70 -6.63 2.84
N LEU A 432 25.91 -7.64 2.46
CA LEU A 432 26.41 -8.94 2.02
C LEU A 432 26.91 -8.91 0.58
N ALA A 433 26.20 -8.20 -0.31
CA ALA A 433 26.58 -8.05 -1.71
C ALA A 433 26.07 -6.74 -2.32
N LYS A 434 26.82 -6.24 -3.31
CA LYS A 434 26.40 -5.16 -4.22
C LYS A 434 26.60 -5.64 -5.65
N VAL A 435 25.50 -5.97 -6.32
CA VAL A 435 25.51 -6.50 -7.69
C VAL A 435 25.36 -5.35 -8.67
N LYS A 436 26.38 -5.14 -9.51
CA LYS A 436 26.37 -4.13 -10.57
C LYS A 436 25.95 -4.75 -11.89
N PHE A 437 25.29 -3.97 -12.74
CA PHE A 437 24.84 -4.39 -14.06
C PHE A 437 25.61 -3.62 -15.14
N GLU A 438 26.19 -4.33 -16.09
CA GLU A 438 26.95 -3.72 -17.19
C GLU A 438 26.02 -2.87 -18.07
N GLY A 439 26.43 -1.62 -18.34
CA GLY A 439 25.66 -0.69 -19.18
C GLY A 439 24.40 -0.11 -18.53
N LEU A 440 24.23 -0.24 -17.21
CA LEU A 440 23.10 0.32 -16.47
C LEU A 440 23.57 1.36 -15.45
N ASP A 441 23.27 2.63 -15.72
CA ASP A 441 23.66 3.75 -14.85
C ASP A 441 22.58 4.12 -13.82
N ASP A 442 21.32 3.75 -14.08
CA ASP A 442 20.20 3.93 -13.16
C ASP A 442 19.08 2.89 -13.29
N PHE A 443 18.46 2.56 -12.15
CA PHE A 443 17.14 1.98 -12.09
C PHE A 443 16.07 3.08 -12.25
N PRO A 444 14.98 2.82 -12.99
CA PRO A 444 13.80 3.67 -12.90
C PRO A 444 13.32 3.74 -11.45
N ARG A 445 12.78 4.89 -11.02
CA ARG A 445 12.15 4.96 -9.70
C ARG A 445 10.93 4.04 -9.67
N ASP A 446 10.88 3.22 -8.64
CA ASP A 446 9.80 2.29 -8.33
C ASP A 446 9.03 2.74 -7.08
N PHE A 447 7.97 1.99 -6.75
CA PHE A 447 7.21 2.13 -5.51
C PHE A 447 7.30 0.83 -4.72
N HIS A 448 6.68 -0.23 -5.24
CA HIS A 448 6.62 -1.54 -4.59
C HIS A 448 7.11 -2.67 -5.48
N GLY A 449 7.52 -3.76 -4.85
CA GLY A 449 7.90 -5.00 -5.53
C GLY A 449 7.64 -6.23 -4.69
N LEU A 450 7.91 -7.40 -5.28
CA LEU A 450 7.86 -8.67 -4.58
C LEU A 450 9.08 -9.51 -4.96
N PHE A 451 9.42 -10.45 -4.08
CA PHE A 451 10.30 -11.55 -4.41
C PHE A 451 9.47 -12.79 -4.73
N LYS A 452 9.77 -13.44 -5.85
CA LYS A 452 9.16 -14.72 -6.24
C LYS A 452 10.25 -15.78 -6.26
N SER A 453 10.09 -16.83 -5.45
CA SER A 453 10.95 -18.01 -5.49
C SER A 453 10.59 -18.91 -6.68
N GLU A 454 11.57 -19.67 -7.19
CA GLU A 454 11.35 -20.73 -8.22
C GLU A 454 11.26 -22.15 -7.59
N ILE A 455 11.39 -22.27 -6.27
CA ILE A 455 11.50 -23.58 -5.61
C ILE A 455 10.08 -24.14 -5.35
N GLY A 456 9.46 -24.69 -6.40
CA GLY A 456 8.17 -25.37 -6.36
C GLY A 456 7.59 -25.54 -7.77
N LYS A 457 6.78 -26.58 -8.01
CA LYS A 457 6.20 -26.85 -9.34
C LYS A 457 4.96 -25.97 -9.57
N PRO A 458 4.54 -25.72 -10.84
CA PRO A 458 3.58 -24.67 -11.27
C PRO A 458 2.16 -24.66 -10.67
N ASN A 459 1.85 -25.52 -9.70
CA ASN A 459 0.53 -25.61 -9.08
C ASN A 459 0.37 -24.79 -7.80
N GLU A 460 1.42 -24.17 -7.27
CA GLU A 460 1.40 -23.65 -5.89
C GLU A 460 2.07 -22.27 -5.77
N LEU A 461 1.73 -21.30 -6.65
CA LEU A 461 2.27 -19.94 -6.58
C LEU A 461 1.91 -19.21 -5.26
N TYR A 462 0.90 -19.72 -4.55
CA TYR A 462 0.50 -19.23 -3.24
C TYR A 462 1.35 -19.83 -2.12
N ASP A 463 1.54 -21.15 -2.12
CA ASP A 463 2.42 -21.80 -1.17
C ASP A 463 3.89 -21.40 -1.40
N GLU A 464 4.30 -20.99 -2.61
CA GLU A 464 5.68 -20.55 -2.92
C GLU A 464 6.01 -19.11 -2.48
N VAL A 465 4.99 -18.25 -2.35
CA VAL A 465 5.15 -16.88 -1.80
C VAL A 465 5.12 -16.91 -0.27
N MET A 466 4.43 -17.89 0.33
CA MET A 466 4.23 -18.01 1.78
C MET A 466 5.07 -19.11 2.45
N ARG A 467 5.61 -20.08 1.71
CA ARG A 467 6.63 -21.04 2.15
C ARG A 467 7.96 -20.71 1.50
N VAL A 468 8.77 -19.97 2.22
CA VAL A 468 10.22 -20.17 2.26
C VAL A 468 10.63 -20.14 3.72
#